data_AF-A0A158Q558-F1
#
_entry.id   AF-A0A158Q558-F1
#
_cell.length_a   1.000
_cell.length_b   1.000
_cell.length_c   1.000
_cell.angle_alpha   90.00
_cell.angle_beta   90.00
_cell.angle_gamma   90.00
#
_symmetry.space_group_name_H-M   'P 1'
#
loop_
_entity.id
_entity.type
_entity.pdbx_description
1 polymer ?
#
loop_
_entity_poly.entity_id
_entity_poly.type
_entity_poly.pdbx_seq_one_letter_code
_entity_poly.pdbx_strand_id
1 'polypeptide(L)'
;MVPCPFVYWAQNEMDVFLTVALRDSASINFTVHDDMVVFRGTGIGAQGRMEYAFTLKLFDGVELKNADQSNESRLFYILKKTRNEWWPTLTKETNRLTWLRVDFERFQDPELNEKSSDDDFEMLDYDKNQNYELDELTRKVLGDYGNSSNFKDITEKLKSFRKLSKRFVEYYLILYNIFVFVMHLYALTTLLLKAFINGIEYFDVLWGEIFLFGEISLLFLFTNILNHLLRITTINVAAVLLQASY
;
A
#
# COMPACT_ATOMS: atom_id res chain seq x y z
N MET A 1 -13.09 -11.85 -14.18
CA MET A 1 -12.74 -10.63 -14.93
C MET A 1 -11.29 -10.76 -15.36
N VAL A 2 -10.99 -10.54 -16.64
CA VAL A 2 -9.59 -10.51 -17.12
C VAL A 2 -9.02 -9.15 -16.72
N PRO A 3 -7.82 -9.09 -16.13
CA PRO A 3 -7.23 -7.83 -15.72
C PRO A 3 -6.72 -7.01 -16.90
N CYS A 4 -6.71 -5.68 -16.71
CA CYS A 4 -6.20 -4.74 -17.70
C CYS A 4 -4.73 -4.40 -17.38
N PRO A 5 -3.84 -4.41 -18.39
CA PRO A 5 -2.48 -3.91 -18.23
C PRO A 5 -2.49 -2.37 -18.17
N PHE A 6 -1.42 -1.76 -17.64
CA PHE A 6 -1.27 -0.32 -17.78
C PHE A 6 -0.99 0.04 -19.23
N VAL A 7 -1.73 1.03 -19.75
CA VAL A 7 -1.56 1.54 -21.10
C VAL A 7 -1.22 3.01 -20.99
N TYR A 8 -0.09 3.39 -21.56
CA TYR A 8 0.33 4.77 -21.68
C TYR A 8 -0.02 5.28 -23.07
N TRP A 9 -0.47 6.52 -23.18
CA TRP A 9 -0.82 7.11 -24.45
C TRP A 9 -0.25 8.51 -24.61
N ALA A 10 0.11 8.84 -25.84
CA ALA A 10 0.42 10.19 -26.27
C ALA A 10 -0.19 10.42 -27.66
N GLN A 11 -0.19 11.65 -28.13
CA GLN A 11 -0.64 11.98 -29.47
C GLN A 11 0.25 13.05 -30.08
N ASN A 12 0.27 13.08 -31.41
CA ASN A 12 0.62 14.26 -32.18
C ASN A 12 -0.60 14.62 -33.07
N GLU A 13 -0.43 15.56 -34.00
CA GLU A 13 -1.51 15.97 -34.90
C GLU A 13 -2.04 14.82 -35.79
N MET A 14 -1.19 13.87 -36.15
CA MET A 14 -1.44 12.84 -37.18
C MET A 14 -1.67 11.42 -36.61
N ASP A 15 -1.05 11.11 -35.48
CA ASP A 15 -0.86 9.78 -34.94
C ASP A 15 -1.15 9.79 -33.42
N VAL A 16 -1.64 8.66 -32.93
CA VAL A 16 -1.79 8.31 -31.51
C VAL A 16 -0.80 7.21 -31.18
N PHE A 17 -0.07 7.40 -30.10
CA PHE A 17 0.89 6.43 -29.59
C PHE A 17 0.28 5.69 -28.42
N LEU A 18 0.30 4.36 -28.46
CA LEU A 18 -0.13 3.50 -27.35
C LEU A 18 1.02 2.59 -26.93
N THR A 19 1.39 2.66 -25.65
CA THR A 19 2.41 1.84 -25.04
C THR A 19 1.77 0.93 -23.99
N VAL A 20 1.67 -0.37 -24.27
CA VAL A 20 1.16 -1.37 -23.33
C VAL A 20 2.30 -1.89 -22.46
N ALA A 21 2.20 -1.69 -21.15
CA ALA A 21 3.19 -2.15 -20.19
C ALA A 21 2.96 -3.62 -19.80
N LEU A 22 3.48 -4.51 -20.64
CA LEU A 22 3.39 -5.96 -20.46
C LEU A 22 4.73 -6.63 -20.78
N ARG A 23 5.41 -7.14 -19.75
CA ARG A 23 6.73 -7.76 -19.86
C ARG A 23 6.64 -9.23 -20.25
N ASP A 24 7.61 -9.72 -21.01
CA ASP A 24 7.65 -11.13 -21.48
C ASP A 24 6.31 -11.54 -22.10
N SER A 25 5.87 -10.74 -23.08
CA SER A 25 4.55 -10.86 -23.69
C SER A 25 4.52 -11.94 -24.77
N ALA A 26 3.54 -12.84 -24.68
CA ALA A 26 3.30 -13.95 -25.59
C ALA A 26 1.82 -13.97 -26.02
N SER A 27 1.54 -14.58 -27.18
CA SER A 27 0.19 -14.68 -27.76
C SER A 27 -0.52 -13.33 -27.88
N ILE A 28 0.20 -12.32 -28.37
CA ILE A 28 -0.30 -10.96 -28.52
C ILE A 28 -1.27 -10.92 -29.72
N ASN A 29 -2.49 -10.49 -29.47
CA ASN A 29 -3.46 -10.12 -30.48
C ASN A 29 -3.88 -8.67 -30.25
N PHE A 30 -3.53 -7.81 -31.20
CA PHE A 30 -3.92 -6.40 -31.21
C PHE A 30 -4.71 -6.16 -32.49
N THR A 31 -6.00 -5.84 -32.36
CA THR A 31 -6.90 -5.59 -33.48
C THR A 31 -7.50 -4.18 -33.35
N VAL A 32 -7.57 -3.48 -34.47
CA VAL A 32 -8.20 -2.15 -34.59
C VAL A 32 -9.43 -2.27 -35.46
N HIS A 33 -10.55 -1.77 -34.97
CA HIS A 33 -11.85 -1.73 -35.63
C HIS A 33 -12.34 -0.28 -35.65
N ASP A 34 -11.96 0.48 -36.69
CA ASP A 34 -12.34 1.88 -36.86
C ASP A 34 -12.03 2.75 -35.63
N ASP A 35 -13.01 2.98 -34.74
CA ASP A 35 -12.85 3.76 -33.50
C ASP A 35 -12.53 2.91 -32.26
N MET A 36 -12.20 1.62 -32.40
CA MET A 36 -12.08 0.70 -31.28
C MET A 36 -10.83 -0.17 -31.36
N VAL A 37 -10.06 -0.22 -30.27
CA VAL A 37 -8.86 -1.05 -30.13
C VAL A 37 -9.15 -2.19 -29.17
N VAL A 38 -8.85 -3.42 -29.60
CA VAL A 38 -8.97 -4.63 -28.80
C VAL A 38 -7.59 -5.27 -28.67
N PHE A 39 -7.15 -5.45 -27.43
CA PHE A 39 -5.89 -6.10 -27.10
C PHE A 39 -6.13 -7.32 -26.22
N ARG A 40 -5.42 -8.41 -26.55
CA ARG A 40 -5.28 -9.60 -25.72
C ARG A 40 -3.83 -10.06 -25.76
N GLY A 41 -3.27 -10.44 -24.62
CA GLY A 41 -1.91 -10.98 -24.56
C GLY A 41 -1.61 -11.57 -23.20
N THR A 42 -0.72 -12.54 -23.15
CA THR A 42 -0.23 -13.12 -21.89
C THR A 42 1.11 -12.51 -21.54
N GLY A 43 1.34 -12.12 -20.30
CA GLY A 43 2.63 -11.58 -19.87
C GLY A 43 2.63 -11.19 -18.41
N ILE A 44 3.66 -10.46 -17.97
CA ILE A 44 3.83 -9.99 -16.59
C ILE A 44 3.41 -8.53 -16.49
N GLY A 45 2.22 -8.30 -15.92
CA GLY A 45 1.67 -6.96 -15.66
C GLY A 45 1.67 -6.63 -14.16
N ALA A 46 0.81 -5.68 -13.77
CA ALA A 46 0.69 -5.22 -12.38
C ALA A 46 0.19 -6.31 -11.41
N GLN A 47 -0.49 -7.34 -11.92
CA GLN A 47 -1.04 -8.44 -11.12
C GLN A 47 -0.24 -9.75 -11.27
N GLY A 48 0.91 -9.73 -11.95
CA GLY A 48 1.74 -10.92 -12.17
C GLY A 48 1.62 -11.51 -13.58
N ARG A 49 2.02 -12.79 -13.74
CA ARG A 49 1.99 -13.49 -15.04
C ARG A 49 0.60 -14.06 -15.32
N MET A 50 -0.15 -13.47 -16.24
CA MET A 50 -1.51 -13.90 -16.59
C MET A 50 -1.91 -13.37 -17.97
N GLU A 51 -3.09 -13.78 -18.44
CA GLU A 51 -3.72 -13.18 -19.61
C GLU A 51 -4.26 -11.79 -19.25
N TYR A 52 -3.92 -10.80 -20.07
CA TYR A 52 -4.36 -9.42 -19.97
C TYR A 52 -5.17 -9.08 -21.22
N ALA A 53 -6.27 -8.37 -21.02
CA ALA A 53 -7.12 -7.92 -22.12
C ALA A 53 -7.67 -6.54 -21.83
N PHE A 54 -7.79 -5.71 -22.86
CA PHE A 54 -8.53 -4.46 -22.76
C PHE A 54 -9.20 -4.14 -24.08
N THR A 55 -10.25 -3.35 -23.96
CA THR A 55 -11.01 -2.80 -25.07
C THR A 55 -11.09 -1.30 -24.85
N LEU A 56 -10.64 -0.53 -25.83
CA LEU A 56 -10.54 0.92 -25.75
C LEU A 56 -11.30 1.54 -26.92
N LYS A 57 -12.33 2.33 -26.62
CA LYS A 57 -13.04 3.13 -27.62
C LYS A 57 -12.41 4.51 -27.73
N LEU A 58 -11.87 4.81 -28.89
CA LEU A 58 -11.13 6.02 -29.20
C LEU A 58 -12.07 7.19 -29.52
N PHE A 59 -11.48 8.39 -29.60
CA PHE A 59 -12.19 9.62 -29.94
C PHE A 59 -12.62 9.67 -31.41
N ASP A 60 -11.86 9.06 -32.31
CA ASP A 60 -12.25 8.95 -33.72
C ASP A 60 -11.63 7.71 -34.35
N GLY A 61 -11.99 7.44 -35.61
CA GLY A 61 -11.43 6.35 -36.39
C GLY A 61 -9.90 6.44 -36.52
N VAL A 62 -9.24 5.29 -36.44
CA VAL A 62 -7.79 5.16 -36.61
C VAL A 62 -7.42 3.92 -37.42
N GLU A 63 -6.25 3.99 -38.05
CA GLU A 63 -5.63 2.89 -38.79
C GLU A 63 -4.33 2.47 -38.09
N LEU A 64 -4.07 1.16 -37.98
CA LEU A 64 -2.80 0.68 -37.44
C LEU A 64 -1.66 1.00 -38.43
N LYS A 65 -0.75 1.88 -38.01
CA LYS A 65 0.40 2.29 -38.83
C LYS A 65 1.58 1.35 -38.63
N ASN A 66 2.00 1.19 -37.38
CA ASN A 66 3.14 0.34 -36.98
C ASN A 66 2.90 -0.27 -35.60
N ALA A 67 3.49 -1.44 -35.36
CA ALA A 67 3.50 -2.10 -34.07
C ALA A 67 4.92 -2.62 -33.82
N ASP A 68 5.57 -2.11 -32.77
CA ASP A 68 6.92 -2.49 -32.38
C ASP A 68 6.92 -3.08 -30.96
N GLN A 69 7.67 -4.16 -30.76
CA GLN A 69 7.93 -4.69 -29.43
C GLN A 69 9.24 -4.08 -28.91
N SER A 70 9.12 -3.07 -28.05
CA SER A 70 10.29 -2.38 -27.47
C SER A 70 10.87 -3.18 -26.29
N ASN A 71 12.15 -3.54 -26.40
CA ASN A 71 13.00 -4.12 -25.34
C ASN A 71 12.29 -5.14 -24.44
N GLU A 72 11.55 -6.09 -25.03
CA GLU A 72 10.89 -7.24 -24.38
C GLU A 72 9.91 -6.90 -23.22
N SER A 73 9.72 -5.62 -22.91
CA SER A 73 9.09 -5.14 -21.69
C SER A 73 7.83 -4.32 -21.98
N ARG A 74 7.75 -3.69 -23.16
CA ARG A 74 6.66 -2.80 -23.55
C ARG A 74 6.30 -2.98 -25.02
N LEU A 75 5.01 -3.05 -25.31
CA LEU A 75 4.48 -3.12 -26.67
C LEU A 75 4.08 -1.71 -27.10
N PHE A 76 4.60 -1.25 -28.23
CA PHE A 76 4.38 0.08 -28.76
C PHE A 76 3.57 0.00 -30.05
N TYR A 77 2.48 0.74 -30.11
CA TYR A 77 1.59 0.81 -31.25
C TYR A 77 1.44 2.25 -31.70
N ILE A 78 1.60 2.48 -33.00
CA ILE A 78 1.35 3.76 -33.64
C ILE A 78 0.07 3.63 -34.44
N LEU A 79 -0.93 4.43 -34.10
CA LEU A 79 -2.22 4.48 -34.75
C LEU A 79 -2.32 5.80 -35.52
N LYS A 80 -2.52 5.74 -36.83
CA LYS A 80 -2.74 6.92 -37.65
C LYS A 80 -4.19 7.36 -37.53
N LYS A 81 -4.42 8.64 -37.26
CA LYS A 81 -5.78 9.21 -37.19
C LYS A 81 -6.38 9.30 -38.59
N THR A 82 -7.68 9.02 -38.72
CA THR A 82 -8.40 9.24 -39.99
C THR A 82 -8.49 10.73 -40.33
N ARG A 83 -8.63 11.58 -39.30
CA ARG A 83 -8.61 13.04 -39.42
C ARG A 83 -7.43 13.60 -38.64
N ASN A 84 -6.65 14.48 -39.28
CA ASN A 84 -5.53 15.18 -38.67
C ASN A 84 -6.09 16.29 -37.78
N GLU A 85 -6.49 15.92 -36.57
CA GLU A 85 -7.01 16.83 -35.58
C GLU A 85 -6.45 16.49 -34.20
N TRP A 86 -6.27 17.52 -33.38
CA TRP A 86 -5.86 17.35 -31.99
C TRP A 86 -7.05 16.84 -31.18
N TRP A 87 -6.90 15.70 -30.49
CA TRP A 87 -7.97 15.13 -29.70
C TRP A 87 -7.98 15.74 -28.29
N PRO A 88 -9.13 16.23 -27.79
CA PRO A 88 -9.20 16.74 -26.42
C PRO A 88 -9.05 15.62 -25.38
N THR A 89 -9.54 14.41 -25.70
CA THR A 89 -9.43 13.21 -24.89
C THR A 89 -9.17 12.01 -25.80
N LEU A 90 -8.47 10.99 -25.30
CA LEU A 90 -8.26 9.76 -26.07
C LEU A 90 -9.58 9.00 -26.33
N THR A 91 -10.52 9.06 -25.37
CA THR A 91 -11.80 8.35 -25.40
C THR A 91 -12.96 9.34 -25.45
N LYS A 92 -14.05 8.99 -26.15
CA LYS A 92 -15.32 9.77 -26.07
C LYS A 92 -16.03 9.63 -24.72
N GLU A 93 -15.74 8.56 -24.01
CA GLU A 93 -16.39 8.23 -22.75
C GLU A 93 -15.87 9.12 -21.62
N THR A 94 -16.79 9.63 -20.79
CA THR A 94 -16.49 10.45 -19.61
C THR A 94 -15.93 9.63 -18.45
N ASN A 95 -15.99 8.29 -18.55
CA ASN A 95 -15.51 7.38 -17.51
C ASN A 95 -13.98 7.34 -17.48
N ARG A 96 -13.40 7.69 -16.34
CA ARG A 96 -11.96 7.63 -16.13
C ARG A 96 -11.48 6.18 -16.05
N LEU A 97 -10.75 5.74 -17.07
CA LEU A 97 -10.11 4.42 -17.10
C LEU A 97 -8.90 4.40 -16.14
N THR A 98 -8.98 3.61 -15.07
CA THR A 98 -7.93 3.55 -14.04
C THR A 98 -6.64 2.88 -14.50
N TRP A 99 -6.62 2.24 -15.67
CA TRP A 99 -5.42 1.62 -16.26
C TRP A 99 -4.79 2.44 -17.39
N LEU A 100 -5.50 3.45 -17.92
CA LEU A 100 -5.02 4.35 -18.96
C LEU A 100 -4.25 5.53 -18.34
N ARG A 101 -3.07 5.86 -18.87
CA ARG A 101 -2.17 6.91 -18.36
C ARG A 101 -1.58 7.73 -19.50
N VAL A 102 -1.19 8.96 -19.22
CA VAL A 102 -0.45 9.80 -20.18
C VAL A 102 0.99 9.30 -20.25
N ASP A 103 1.52 9.17 -21.46
CA ASP A 103 2.93 8.90 -21.75
C ASP A 103 3.70 10.23 -21.78
N PHE A 104 4.34 10.58 -20.66
CA PHE A 104 5.08 11.84 -20.54
C PHE A 104 6.35 11.89 -21.40
N GLU A 105 6.88 10.74 -21.84
CA GLU A 105 8.10 10.68 -22.64
C GLU A 105 7.84 11.11 -24.09
N ARG A 106 6.59 11.00 -24.55
CA ARG A 106 6.16 11.34 -25.91
C ARG A 106 5.10 12.45 -25.95
N PHE A 107 4.83 13.08 -24.82
CA PHE A 107 3.87 14.16 -24.73
C PHE A 107 4.39 15.36 -25.53
N GLN A 108 3.56 15.88 -26.43
CA GLN A 108 3.86 17.06 -27.23
C GLN A 108 2.86 18.15 -26.85
N ASP A 109 3.35 19.37 -26.66
CA ASP A 109 2.48 20.52 -26.47
C ASP A 109 1.99 21.03 -27.84
N PRO A 110 0.68 21.20 -28.03
CA PRO A 110 0.13 21.65 -29.31
C PRO A 110 0.64 23.04 -29.71
N GLU A 111 0.97 23.90 -28.75
CA GLU A 111 1.45 25.27 -29.00
C GLU A 111 2.95 25.33 -29.35
N LEU A 112 3.76 24.37 -28.89
CA LEU A 112 5.21 24.40 -29.14
C LEU A 112 5.57 23.85 -30.53
N ASN A 113 4.74 23.00 -31.11
CA ASN A 113 5.04 22.36 -32.41
C ASN A 113 5.05 23.33 -33.59
N GLU A 114 4.42 24.51 -33.49
CA GLU A 114 4.50 25.52 -34.55
C GLU A 114 5.86 26.26 -34.57
N LYS A 115 6.70 26.07 -33.55
CA LYS A 115 8.03 26.68 -33.44
C LYS A 115 9.09 25.68 -33.04
N SER A 116 9.18 24.57 -33.78
CA SER A 116 10.37 23.70 -33.76
C SER A 116 11.50 24.31 -34.62
N SER A 117 11.95 25.48 -34.21
CA SER A 117 13.28 26.01 -34.56
C SER A 117 14.08 26.02 -33.26
N ASP A 118 14.98 25.05 -33.11
CA ASP A 118 15.96 24.98 -32.03
C ASP A 118 16.77 26.29 -32.02
N ASP A 119 16.38 27.26 -31.18
CA ASP A 119 17.27 28.20 -30.47
C ASP A 119 16.52 29.35 -29.75
N ASP A 120 15.21 29.53 -29.95
CA ASP A 120 14.47 30.61 -29.28
C ASP A 120 13.62 30.08 -28.13
N PHE A 121 14.27 29.57 -27.08
CA PHE A 121 13.69 29.60 -25.73
C PHE A 121 13.77 31.06 -25.23
N GLU A 122 13.06 31.94 -25.95
CA GLU A 122 12.92 33.34 -25.57
C GLU A 122 12.20 33.32 -24.22
N MET A 123 12.95 33.68 -23.19
CA MET A 123 12.46 33.79 -21.82
C MET A 123 11.27 34.75 -21.88
N LEU A 124 10.05 34.20 -21.92
CA LEU A 124 8.83 34.96 -21.94
C LEU A 124 8.97 36.01 -20.86
N ASP A 125 8.81 37.28 -21.20
CA ASP A 125 8.77 38.39 -20.24
C ASP A 125 7.60 38.14 -19.29
N TYR A 126 7.84 37.28 -18.30
CA TYR A 126 6.92 36.89 -17.28
C TYR A 126 6.62 38.15 -16.50
N ASP A 127 5.37 38.63 -16.62
CA ASP A 127 4.88 39.78 -15.90
C ASP A 127 5.17 39.57 -14.41
N LYS A 128 6.20 40.27 -13.93
CA LYS A 128 6.71 40.22 -12.57
C LYS A 128 5.58 40.48 -11.55
N ASN A 129 4.52 41.14 -12.00
CA ASN A 129 3.35 41.41 -11.20
C ASN A 129 2.59 40.12 -10.82
N GLN A 130 2.36 39.20 -11.74
CA GLN A 130 1.63 37.96 -11.39
C GLN A 130 2.40 37.07 -10.42
N ASN A 131 3.74 37.09 -10.49
CA ASN A 131 4.59 36.37 -9.54
C ASN A 131 4.48 36.94 -8.12
N TYR A 132 4.30 38.25 -7.91
CA TYR A 132 4.10 38.74 -6.53
C TYR A 132 2.82 38.18 -5.93
N GLU A 133 1.74 38.10 -6.72
CA GLU A 133 0.43 37.66 -6.23
C GLU A 133 0.43 36.15 -6.01
N LEU A 134 1.04 35.39 -6.93
CA LEU A 134 1.19 33.96 -6.80
C LEU A 134 2.12 33.60 -5.63
N ASP A 135 3.22 34.33 -5.43
CA ASP A 135 4.11 34.16 -4.28
C ASP A 135 3.41 34.52 -2.98
N GLU A 136 2.60 35.58 -2.96
CA GLU A 136 1.85 35.98 -1.77
C GLU A 136 0.76 34.95 -1.42
N LEU A 137 0.04 34.45 -2.42
CA LEU A 137 -0.96 33.39 -2.25
C LEU A 137 -0.28 32.10 -1.78
N THR A 138 0.82 31.71 -2.40
CA THR A 138 1.60 30.53 -2.01
C THR A 138 2.12 30.67 -0.58
N ARG A 139 2.62 31.85 -0.19
CA ARG A 139 3.05 32.14 1.19
C ARG A 139 1.88 32.11 2.17
N LYS A 140 0.70 32.60 1.80
CA LYS A 140 -0.51 32.53 2.64
C LYS A 140 -0.98 31.09 2.83
N VAL A 141 -1.07 30.31 1.76
CA VAL A 141 -1.51 28.89 1.80
C VAL A 141 -0.51 28.04 2.58
N LEU A 142 0.79 28.20 2.33
CA LEU A 142 1.84 27.49 3.08
C LEU A 142 1.92 27.97 4.53
N GLY A 143 1.69 29.27 4.79
CA GLY A 143 1.66 29.84 6.12
C GLY A 143 0.49 29.31 6.96
N ASP A 144 -0.69 29.14 6.35
CA ASP A 144 -1.86 28.56 7.01
C ASP A 144 -1.66 27.07 7.29
N TYR A 145 -1.00 26.35 6.37
CA TYR A 145 -0.49 25.00 6.67
C TYR A 145 0.59 25.01 7.77
N GLY A 146 1.36 26.10 7.90
CA GLY A 146 2.31 26.36 8.98
C GLY A 146 1.67 26.57 10.36
N ASN A 147 0.37 26.90 10.41
CA ASN A 147 -0.45 26.76 11.63
C ASN A 147 -0.68 25.27 12.02
N SER A 148 0.02 24.36 11.32
CA SER A 148 0.66 23.16 11.85
C SER A 148 1.20 23.30 13.27
N SER A 149 1.44 24.49 13.83
CA SER A 149 1.61 24.65 15.29
C SER A 149 0.56 23.89 16.11
N ASN A 150 -0.74 24.01 15.80
CA ASN A 150 -1.80 23.28 16.49
C ASN A 150 -1.75 21.78 16.20
N PHE A 151 -1.55 21.39 14.94
CA PHE A 151 -1.46 19.97 14.57
C PHE A 151 -0.23 19.30 15.19
N LYS A 152 0.92 19.98 15.14
CA LYS A 152 2.18 19.61 15.75
C LYS A 152 2.02 19.49 17.26
N ASP A 153 1.40 20.46 17.93
CA ASP A 153 1.13 20.38 19.38
C ASP A 153 0.20 19.20 19.71
N ILE A 154 -0.86 18.97 18.93
CA ILE A 154 -1.70 17.77 19.07
C ILE A 154 -0.88 16.49 18.86
N THR A 155 -0.04 16.43 17.83
CA THR A 155 0.80 15.25 17.55
C THR A 155 1.84 15.03 18.64
N GLU A 156 2.42 16.09 19.20
CA GLU A 156 3.38 16.05 20.31
C GLU A 156 2.69 15.63 21.61
N LYS A 157 1.48 16.12 21.87
CA LYS A 157 0.63 15.70 22.99
C LYS A 157 0.22 14.24 22.87
N LEU A 158 -0.14 13.77 21.68
CA LEU A 158 -0.41 12.35 21.41
C LEU A 158 0.85 11.50 21.57
N LYS A 159 2.01 11.99 21.13
CA LYS A 159 3.29 11.29 21.25
C LYS A 159 3.74 11.18 22.71
N SER A 160 3.57 12.25 23.50
CA SER A 160 3.87 12.25 24.93
C SER A 160 2.88 11.38 25.72
N PHE A 161 1.58 11.42 25.38
CA PHE A 161 0.57 10.53 25.96
C PHE A 161 0.85 9.06 25.65
N ARG A 162 1.19 8.72 24.40
CA ARG A 162 1.60 7.36 24.00
C ARG A 162 2.86 6.90 24.73
N LYS A 163 3.81 7.80 24.97
CA LYS A 163 5.03 7.48 25.74
C LYS A 163 4.70 7.23 27.21
N LEU A 164 3.82 8.04 27.79
CA LEU A 164 3.37 7.88 29.17
C LEU A 164 2.59 6.57 29.36
N SER A 165 1.65 6.27 28.46
CA SER A 165 0.87 5.02 28.52
C SER A 165 1.75 3.79 28.42
N LYS A 166 2.80 3.80 27.59
CA LYS A 166 3.79 2.71 27.53
C LYS A 166 4.45 2.46 28.88
N ARG A 167 4.86 3.50 29.61
CA ARG A 167 5.47 3.34 30.94
C ARG A 167 4.48 2.71 31.93
N PHE A 168 3.22 3.16 31.92
CA PHE A 168 2.18 2.56 32.78
C PHE A 168 1.94 1.08 32.46
N VAL A 169 1.91 0.74 31.17
CA VAL A 169 1.79 -0.64 30.71
C VAL A 169 2.97 -1.50 31.15
N GLU A 170 4.20 -0.99 31.05
CA GLU A 170 5.40 -1.67 31.55
C GLU A 170 5.33 -1.90 33.07
N TYR A 171 4.93 -0.90 33.84
CA TYR A 171 4.76 -1.05 35.29
C TYR A 171 3.67 -2.06 35.65
N TYR A 172 2.54 -2.02 34.95
CA TYR A 172 1.47 -3.01 35.11
C TYR A 172 1.97 -4.43 34.85
N LEU A 173 2.71 -4.63 33.75
CA LEU A 173 3.27 -5.93 33.39
C LEU A 173 4.28 -6.45 34.42
N ILE A 174 5.15 -5.58 34.93
CA ILE A 174 6.11 -5.94 35.98
C ILE A 174 5.37 -6.35 37.25
N LEU A 175 4.40 -5.54 37.69
CA LEU A 175 3.63 -5.81 38.90
C LEU A 175 2.81 -7.11 38.78
N TYR A 176 2.17 -7.32 37.63
CA TYR A 176 1.44 -8.54 37.32
C TYR A 176 2.35 -9.78 37.38
N ASN A 177 3.53 -9.73 36.75
CA ASN A 177 4.48 -10.85 36.78
C ASN A 177 5.00 -11.14 38.20
N ILE A 178 5.27 -10.09 39.00
CA ILE A 178 5.65 -10.24 40.41
C ILE A 178 4.53 -10.91 41.20
N PHE A 179 3.28 -10.46 41.01
CA PHE A 179 2.12 -11.04 41.68
C PHE A 179 1.97 -12.53 41.34
N VAL A 180 2.02 -12.87 40.05
CA VAL A 180 1.94 -14.26 39.59
C VAL A 180 3.09 -15.09 40.17
N PHE A 181 4.32 -14.56 40.22
CA PHE A 181 5.46 -15.25 40.82
C PHE A 181 5.26 -15.53 42.31
N VAL A 182 4.79 -14.53 43.08
CA VAL A 182 4.52 -14.69 44.52
C VAL A 182 3.46 -15.76 44.77
N MET A 183 2.40 -15.79 43.96
CA MET A 183 1.35 -16.81 44.06
C MET A 183 1.88 -18.22 43.77
N HIS A 184 2.70 -18.39 42.74
CA HIS A 184 3.32 -19.70 42.43
C HIS A 184 4.33 -20.11 43.49
N LEU A 185 5.11 -19.17 44.04
CA LEU A 185 6.04 -19.44 45.13
C LEU A 185 5.31 -19.88 46.40
N TYR A 186 4.17 -19.25 46.72
CA TYR A 186 3.31 -19.66 47.83
C TYR A 186 2.75 -21.07 47.62
N ALA A 187 2.20 -21.36 46.44
CA ALA A 187 1.70 -22.70 46.11
C ALA A 187 2.82 -23.76 46.22
N LEU A 188 4.00 -23.48 45.68
CA LEU A 188 5.14 -24.40 45.73
C LEU A 188 5.63 -24.63 47.16
N THR A 189 5.79 -23.56 47.95
CA THR A 189 6.26 -23.68 49.34
C THR A 189 5.26 -24.41 50.23
N THR A 190 3.96 -24.17 50.07
CA THR A 190 2.92 -24.90 50.82
C THR A 190 2.87 -26.38 50.44
N LEU A 191 2.97 -26.72 49.15
CA LEU A 191 3.04 -28.11 48.70
C LEU A 191 4.28 -28.83 49.24
N LEU A 192 5.45 -28.18 49.20
CA LEU A 192 6.69 -28.77 49.74
C LEU A 192 6.63 -28.98 51.25
N LEU A 193 6.08 -28.02 52.01
CA LEU A 193 5.92 -28.15 53.45
C LEU A 193 4.95 -29.30 53.81
N LYS A 194 3.82 -29.41 53.11
CA LYS A 194 2.86 -30.51 53.32
C LYS A 194 3.47 -31.86 52.96
N ALA A 195 4.22 -31.95 51.86
CA ALA A 195 4.92 -33.17 51.46
C ALA A 195 6.02 -33.57 52.47
N PHE A 196 6.72 -32.58 53.05
CA PHE A 196 7.74 -32.85 54.06
C PHE A 196 7.14 -33.34 55.38
N ILE A 197 6.00 -32.77 55.81
CA ILE A 197 5.36 -33.12 57.09
C ILE A 197 4.69 -34.50 57.03
N ASN A 198 3.93 -34.76 55.98
CA ASN A 198 3.11 -35.98 55.85
C ASN A 198 3.86 -37.15 55.20
N GLY A 199 5.06 -36.90 54.66
CA GLY A 199 5.88 -37.93 54.02
C GLY A 199 5.26 -38.47 52.72
N ILE A 200 5.56 -39.73 52.40
CA ILE A 200 5.20 -40.37 51.12
C ILE A 200 3.68 -40.54 50.98
N GLU A 201 2.94 -40.71 52.07
CA GLU A 201 1.47 -40.88 52.04
C GLU A 201 0.74 -39.64 51.51
N TYR A 202 1.38 -38.46 51.56
CA TYR A 202 0.81 -37.24 51.00
C TYR A 202 0.77 -37.23 49.47
N PHE A 203 1.56 -38.06 48.79
CA PHE A 203 1.61 -38.04 47.33
C PHE A 203 0.25 -38.31 46.68
N ASP A 204 -0.59 -39.14 47.31
CA ASP A 204 -1.93 -39.44 46.80
C ASP A 204 -2.86 -38.21 46.84
N VAL A 205 -2.72 -37.35 47.85
CA VAL A 205 -3.49 -36.10 47.98
C VAL A 205 -2.85 -34.95 47.19
N LEU A 206 -1.52 -34.93 47.12
CA LEU A 206 -0.72 -33.91 46.44
C LEU A 206 -1.10 -33.76 44.96
N TRP A 207 -1.39 -34.86 44.26
CA TRP A 207 -1.85 -34.80 42.87
C TRP A 207 -3.15 -34.02 42.70
N GLY A 208 -4.10 -34.16 43.63
CA GLY A 208 -5.35 -33.40 43.62
C GLY A 208 -5.14 -31.91 43.87
N GLU A 209 -4.28 -31.54 44.81
CA GLU A 209 -3.95 -30.13 45.05
C GLU A 209 -3.19 -29.51 43.86
N ILE A 210 -2.23 -30.24 43.28
CA ILE A 210 -1.50 -29.79 42.08
C ILE A 210 -2.45 -29.54 40.93
N PHE A 211 -3.44 -30.41 40.71
CA PHE A 211 -4.42 -30.22 39.65
C PHE A 211 -5.19 -28.90 39.81
N LEU A 212 -5.68 -28.61 41.02
CA LEU A 212 -6.39 -27.37 41.32
C LEU A 212 -5.49 -26.13 41.15
N PHE A 213 -4.21 -26.20 41.56
CA PHE A 213 -3.25 -25.13 41.29
C PHE A 213 -2.97 -24.97 39.79
N GLY A 214 -2.91 -26.08 39.04
CA GLY A 214 -2.72 -26.09 37.59
C GLY A 214 -3.84 -25.37 36.83
N GLU A 215 -5.09 -25.57 37.23
CA GLU A 215 -6.24 -24.84 36.65
C GLU A 215 -6.09 -23.33 36.84
N ILE A 216 -5.66 -22.89 38.03
CA ILE A 216 -5.40 -21.47 38.33
C ILE A 216 -4.24 -20.94 37.46
N SER A 217 -3.15 -21.70 37.35
CA SER A 217 -2.01 -21.34 36.49
C SER A 217 -2.43 -21.20 35.01
N LEU A 218 -3.33 -22.05 34.52
CA LEU A 218 -3.86 -21.97 33.16
C LEU A 218 -4.70 -20.70 32.92
N LEU A 219 -5.47 -20.25 33.91
CA LEU A 219 -6.19 -18.97 33.82
C LEU A 219 -5.23 -17.77 33.71
N PHE A 220 -4.11 -17.79 34.45
CA PHE A 220 -3.07 -16.77 34.31
C PHE A 220 -2.39 -16.83 32.94
N LEU A 221 -2.20 -18.04 32.40
CA LEU A 221 -1.67 -18.22 31.05
C LEU A 221 -2.59 -17.60 29.99
N PHE A 222 -3.91 -17.77 30.13
CA PHE A 222 -4.88 -17.13 29.23
C PHE A 222 -4.82 -15.60 29.29
N THR A 223 -4.59 -15.04 30.48
CA THR A 223 -4.38 -13.59 30.65
C THR A 223 -3.14 -13.10 29.89
N ASN A 224 -2.08 -13.91 29.82
CA ASN A 224 -0.92 -13.60 28.97
C ASN A 224 -1.25 -13.59 27.48
N ILE A 225 -2.06 -14.54 27.00
CA ILE A 225 -2.54 -14.56 25.60
C ILE A 225 -3.36 -13.31 25.31
N LEU A 226 -4.25 -12.92 26.23
CA LEU A 226 -5.09 -11.74 26.09
C LEU A 226 -4.24 -10.45 26.00
N ASN A 227 -3.23 -10.32 26.87
CA ASN A 227 -2.28 -9.21 26.83
C ASN A 227 -1.53 -9.15 25.48
N HIS A 228 -1.22 -10.30 24.88
CA HIS A 228 -0.61 -10.34 23.56
C HIS A 228 -1.60 -9.93 22.45
N LEU A 229 -2.84 -10.42 22.48
CA LEU A 229 -3.89 -10.07 21.51
C LEU A 229 -4.18 -8.56 21.51
N LEU A 230 -4.14 -7.93 22.69
CA LEU A 230 -4.26 -6.48 22.83
C LEU A 230 -3.00 -5.70 22.39
N ARG A 231 -1.99 -6.40 21.84
CA ARG A 231 -0.66 -5.87 21.46
C ARG A 231 0.07 -5.15 22.60
N ILE A 232 -0.26 -5.52 23.85
CA ILE A 232 0.39 -5.00 25.04
C ILE A 232 1.74 -5.71 25.25
N THR A 233 1.80 -7.00 24.93
CA THR A 233 3.03 -7.81 25.03
C THR A 233 3.41 -8.40 23.68
N THR A 234 4.70 -8.69 23.50
CA THR A 234 5.30 -9.31 22.30
C THR A 234 5.59 -10.80 22.52
N ILE A 235 4.79 -11.47 23.34
CA ILE A 235 4.98 -12.90 23.63
C ILE A 235 4.55 -13.73 22.42
N ASN A 236 5.41 -14.63 21.97
CA ASN A 236 5.05 -15.55 20.90
C ASN A 236 3.91 -16.47 21.36
N VAL A 237 2.71 -16.30 20.80
CA VAL A 237 1.51 -17.07 21.15
C VAL A 237 1.77 -18.57 21.10
N ALA A 238 2.62 -19.01 20.16
CA ALA A 238 3.02 -20.42 20.04
C ALA A 238 3.70 -20.97 21.31
N ALA A 239 4.55 -20.18 21.97
CA ALA A 239 5.21 -20.60 23.21
C ALA A 239 4.21 -20.77 24.36
N VAL A 240 3.21 -19.89 24.41
CA VAL A 240 2.14 -19.95 25.41
C VAL A 240 1.22 -21.15 25.18
N LEU A 241 0.84 -21.42 23.93
CA LEU A 241 0.05 -22.60 23.58
C LEU A 241 0.79 -23.90 23.86
N LEU A 242 2.11 -23.94 23.62
CA LEU A 242 2.93 -25.09 23.99
C LEU A 242 2.89 -25.33 25.50
N GLN A 243 3.02 -24.29 26.32
CA GLN A 243 2.92 -24.41 27.78
C GLN A 243 1.53 -24.88 28.25
N ALA A 244 0.47 -24.53 27.53
CA ALA A 244 -0.90 -24.98 27.85
C ALA A 244 -1.18 -26.44 27.44
N SER A 245 -0.39 -26.99 26.52
CA SER A 245 -0.61 -28.34 25.97
C SER A 245 0.00 -29.48 26.78
N TYR A 246 0.88 -29.15 27.74
CA TYR A 246 1.46 -30.10 28.70
C TYR A 246 0.67 -30.07 30.01
#